data_AF-A0A1S3P7A0-F1
#
_entry.id   AF-A0A1S3P7A0-F1
#
_cell.length_a   1.000
_cell.length_b   1.000
_cell.length_c   1.000
_cell.angle_alpha   90.00
_cell.angle_beta   90.00
_cell.angle_gamma   90.00
#
_symmetry.space_group_name_H-M   'P 1'
#
loop_
_entity.id
_entity.type
_entity.pdbx_description
1 polymer ?
#
loop_
_entity_poly.entity_id
_entity_poly.type
_entity_poly.pdbx_seq_one_letter_code
_entity_poly.pdbx_strand_id
1 'polypeptide(L)'
;MGLLEKLYNYHRTKTCVEILPKMFLDVQNSCINTKLRDFLYVMENLPTQYCRERPRIVLLKLKVTNLYRIINRICYRDLVYFTDDCEAIETGQSTPHYREDRLQLLVEEKR
;
A
#
# COMPACT_ATOMS: atom_id res chain seq x y z
N MET A 1 11.99 -5.86 9.54
CA MET A 1 11.18 -6.77 8.69
C MET A 1 9.71 -6.61 9.00
N GLY A 2 8.91 -6.28 8.00
CA GLY A 2 7.45 -6.06 8.11
C GLY A 2 6.67 -7.34 8.41
N LEU A 3 5.43 -7.22 8.90
CA LEU A 3 4.56 -8.39 9.15
C LEU A 3 4.33 -9.20 7.88
N LEU A 4 4.09 -8.53 6.75
CA LEU A 4 3.85 -9.16 5.46
C LEU A 4 5.09 -9.93 4.96
N GLU A 5 6.26 -9.32 5.07
CA GLU A 5 7.55 -9.94 4.75
C GLU A 5 7.80 -11.19 5.59
N LYS A 6 7.51 -11.15 6.90
CA LYS A 6 7.59 -12.32 7.79
C LYS A 6 6.61 -13.44 7.38
N LEU A 7 5.46 -13.09 6.80
CA LEU A 7 4.48 -14.07 6.32
C LEU A 7 4.95 -14.76 5.04
N TYR A 8 5.56 -14.02 4.11
CA TYR A 8 6.16 -14.57 2.88
C TYR A 8 7.34 -15.49 3.17
N ASN A 9 8.14 -15.18 4.21
CA ASN A 9 9.33 -15.96 4.57
C ASN A 9 9.02 -17.19 5.44
N TYR A 10 7.81 -17.28 6.00
CA TYR A 10 7.45 -18.38 6.89
C TYR A 10 6.72 -19.50 6.15
N HIS A 11 7.34 -20.70 6.09
CA HIS A 11 6.85 -21.85 5.31
C HIS A 11 5.36 -22.16 5.47
N ARG A 12 4.79 -22.02 6.68
CA ARG A 12 3.37 -22.34 6.94
C ARG A 12 2.38 -21.30 6.44
N THR A 13 2.84 -20.08 6.18
CA THR A 13 2.01 -18.96 5.70
C THR A 13 2.33 -18.57 4.28
N LYS A 14 3.49 -18.97 3.76
CA LYS A 14 3.97 -18.65 2.41
C LYS A 14 2.91 -18.94 1.34
N THR A 15 2.38 -20.15 1.30
CA THR A 15 1.33 -20.55 0.33
C THR A 15 0.03 -19.78 0.49
N CYS A 16 -0.28 -19.29 1.69
CA CYS A 16 -1.47 -18.47 1.93
C CYS A 16 -1.31 -17.02 1.47
N VAL A 17 -0.08 -16.51 1.38
CA VAL A 17 0.20 -15.12 1.01
C VAL A 17 0.70 -14.94 -0.42
N GLU A 18 1.09 -16.02 -1.09
CA GLU A 18 1.54 -16.00 -2.49
C GLU A 18 0.50 -15.43 -3.46
N ILE A 19 -0.79 -15.63 -3.16
CA ILE A 19 -1.89 -15.10 -3.97
C ILE A 19 -2.28 -13.66 -3.62
N LEU A 20 -1.72 -13.09 -2.54
CA LEU A 20 -2.05 -11.73 -2.15
C LEU A 20 -1.42 -10.75 -3.14
N PRO A 21 -2.16 -9.72 -3.58
CA PRO A 21 -1.62 -8.72 -4.47
C PRO A 21 -0.46 -7.99 -3.80
N LYS A 22 0.61 -7.76 -4.56
CA LYS A 22 1.68 -6.86 -4.13
C LYS A 22 1.10 -5.45 -4.08
N MET A 23 1.47 -4.70 -3.04
CA MET A 23 1.13 -3.28 -2.95
C MET A 23 2.22 -2.53 -2.20
N PHE A 24 2.54 -1.36 -2.68
CA PHE A 24 3.38 -0.37 -2.00
C PHE A 24 2.46 0.67 -1.35
N LEU A 25 2.72 0.96 -0.08
CA LEU A 25 1.89 1.88 0.69
C LEU A 25 2.35 3.31 0.44
N ASP A 26 1.60 4.05 -0.37
CA ASP A 26 1.68 5.51 -0.46
C ASP A 26 0.31 6.11 -0.11
N VAL A 27 0.22 6.70 1.08
CA VAL A 27 -1.02 7.31 1.59
C VAL A 27 -1.35 8.63 0.89
N GLN A 28 -0.38 9.21 0.19
CA GLN A 28 -0.52 10.45 -0.57
C GLN A 28 -1.02 10.20 -2.00
N ASN A 29 -1.08 8.94 -2.41
CA ASN A 29 -1.57 8.54 -3.72
C ASN A 29 -3.06 8.17 -3.63
N SER A 30 -3.87 8.72 -4.54
CA SER A 30 -5.32 8.48 -4.54
C SER A 30 -5.71 7.01 -4.81
N CYS A 31 -4.85 6.24 -5.51
CA CYS A 31 -5.12 4.85 -5.87
C CYS A 31 -5.06 3.88 -4.68
N ILE A 32 -4.51 4.30 -3.53
CA ILE A 32 -4.31 3.46 -2.35
C ILE A 32 -5.62 2.86 -1.81
N ASN A 33 -6.73 3.60 -1.91
CA ASN A 33 -8.03 3.15 -1.41
C ASN A 33 -8.54 1.94 -2.21
N THR A 34 -8.45 2.00 -3.54
CA THR A 34 -8.79 0.90 -4.44
C THR A 34 -7.90 -0.31 -4.16
N LYS A 35 -6.59 -0.12 -4.01
CA LYS A 35 -5.66 -1.23 -3.78
C LYS A 35 -5.86 -1.93 -2.44
N LEU A 36 -6.17 -1.19 -1.38
CA LEU A 36 -6.53 -1.80 -0.10
C LEU A 36 -7.85 -2.58 -0.18
N ARG A 37 -8.82 -2.12 -0.97
CA ARG A 37 -10.08 -2.84 -1.20
C ARG A 37 -9.81 -4.17 -1.92
N ASP A 38 -9.00 -4.16 -2.97
CA ASP A 38 -8.62 -5.38 -3.71
C ASP A 38 -7.86 -6.35 -2.80
N PHE A 39 -6.92 -5.85 -2.01
CA PHE A 39 -6.17 -6.66 -1.05
C PHE A 39 -7.12 -7.34 -0.04
N LEU A 40 -8.06 -6.58 0.54
CA LEU A 40 -9.06 -7.12 1.47
C LEU A 40 -9.96 -8.15 0.80
N TYR A 41 -10.39 -7.90 -0.44
CA TYR A 41 -11.19 -8.85 -1.20
C TYR A 41 -10.48 -10.19 -1.38
N VAL A 42 -9.20 -10.20 -1.75
CA VAL A 42 -8.42 -11.45 -1.87
C VAL A 42 -8.25 -12.13 -0.52
N MET A 43 -8.01 -11.37 0.56
CA MET A 43 -7.93 -11.93 1.92
C MET A 43 -9.23 -12.59 2.39
N GLU A 44 -10.38 -12.05 1.97
CA GLU A 44 -11.70 -12.59 2.30
C GLU A 44 -12.01 -13.86 1.51
N ASN A 45 -11.46 -13.96 0.31
CA ASN A 45 -11.68 -15.06 -0.63
C ASN A 45 -10.47 -16.00 -0.77
N LEU A 46 -9.63 -16.10 0.28
CA LEU A 46 -8.52 -17.08 0.28
C LEU A 46 -9.07 -18.49 0.06
N PRO A 47 -8.40 -19.36 -0.72
CA PRO A 47 -8.98 -20.59 -1.25
C PRO A 47 -9.29 -21.64 -0.18
N THR A 48 -8.47 -21.72 0.87
CA THR A 48 -8.61 -22.77 1.90
C THR A 48 -9.03 -22.18 3.25
N GLN A 49 -9.83 -22.95 3.98
CA GLN A 49 -10.18 -22.62 5.37
C GLN A 49 -8.93 -22.52 6.25
N TYR A 50 -7.95 -23.39 6.01
CA TYR A 50 -6.64 -23.34 6.67
C TYR A 50 -5.98 -21.95 6.57
N CYS A 51 -6.01 -21.32 5.39
CA CYS A 51 -5.45 -19.98 5.22
C CYS A 51 -6.32 -18.89 5.88
N ARG A 52 -7.64 -18.99 5.75
CA ARG A 52 -8.59 -18.01 6.31
C ARG A 52 -8.52 -17.94 7.85
N GLU A 53 -8.37 -19.08 8.51
CA GLU A 53 -8.38 -19.18 9.97
C GLU A 53 -6.99 -19.05 10.59
N ARG A 54 -5.94 -18.97 9.77
CA ARG A 54 -4.57 -18.92 10.28
C ARG A 54 -4.36 -17.65 11.10
N PRO A 55 -3.90 -17.73 12.37
CA PRO A 55 -3.86 -16.55 13.26
C PRO A 55 -3.09 -15.36 12.70
N ARG A 56 -1.97 -15.60 12.01
CA ARG A 56 -1.18 -14.51 11.41
C ARG A 56 -1.83 -13.88 10.18
N ILE A 57 -2.65 -14.65 9.44
CA ILE A 57 -3.44 -14.14 8.30
C ILE A 57 -4.63 -13.33 8.82
N VAL A 58 -5.32 -13.82 9.85
CA VAL A 58 -6.37 -13.08 10.55
C VAL A 58 -5.85 -11.74 11.09
N LEU A 59 -4.66 -11.76 11.72
CA LEU A 59 -4.00 -10.53 12.19
C LEU A 59 -3.68 -9.57 11.04
N LEU A 60 -3.18 -10.09 9.90
CA LEU A 60 -2.94 -9.27 8.72
C LEU A 60 -4.24 -8.64 8.22
N LYS A 61 -5.35 -9.40 8.16
CA LYS A 61 -6.67 -8.91 7.73
C LYS A 61 -7.13 -7.75 8.60
N LEU A 62 -7.01 -7.91 9.92
CA LEU A 62 -7.36 -6.86 10.88
C LEU A 62 -6.53 -5.58 10.67
N LYS A 63 -5.21 -5.72 10.45
CA LYS A 63 -4.34 -4.56 10.22
C LYS A 63 -4.68 -3.83 8.92
N VAL A 64 -4.89 -4.56 7.82
CA VAL A 64 -5.26 -3.97 6.53
C VAL A 64 -6.65 -3.33 6.61
N THR A 65 -7.60 -3.95 7.30
CA THR A 65 -8.95 -3.39 7.53
C THR A 65 -8.88 -2.08 8.31
N ASN A 66 -8.03 -2.02 9.34
CA ASN A 66 -7.84 -0.79 10.12
C ASN A 66 -7.17 0.29 9.28
N LEU A 67 -6.16 -0.05 8.47
CA LEU A 67 -5.53 0.89 7.56
C LEU A 67 -6.54 1.44 6.54
N TYR A 68 -7.36 0.57 5.94
CA TYR A 68 -8.42 0.96 5.02
C TYR A 68 -9.39 1.96 5.66
N ARG A 69 -9.82 1.70 6.90
CA ARG A 69 -10.70 2.60 7.66
C ARG A 69 -10.04 3.95 7.97
N ILE A 70 -8.75 3.95 8.32
CA ILE A 70 -7.97 5.16 8.59
C ILE A 70 -7.89 6.03 7.33
N ILE A 71 -7.44 5.45 6.20
CA ILE A 71 -7.31 6.16 4.93
C ILE A 71 -8.67 6.71 4.47
N ASN A 72 -9.72 5.90 4.56
CA ASN A 72 -11.04 6.31 4.07
C ASN A 72 -11.72 7.36 4.97
N ARG A 73 -11.35 7.45 6.25
CA ARG A 73 -11.94 8.43 7.19
C ARG A 73 -11.14 9.72 7.31
N ILE A 74 -9.81 9.61 7.31
CA ILE A 74 -8.91 10.74 7.57
C ILE A 74 -8.43 11.29 6.24
N CYS A 75 -7.68 10.50 5.47
CA CYS A 75 -7.06 10.98 4.22
C CYS A 75 -8.08 11.38 3.16
N TYR A 76 -9.21 10.67 3.03
CA TYR A 76 -10.24 11.02 2.04
C TYR A 76 -11.03 12.28 2.39
N ARG A 77 -11.09 12.67 3.67
CA ARG A 77 -11.74 13.93 4.11
C ARG A 77 -10.84 15.14 3.95
N ASP A 78 -9.53 14.95 4.10
CA ASP A 78 -8.53 16.01 4.04
C ASP A 78 -7.98 16.27 2.63
N LEU A 79 -8.44 15.49 1.63
CA LEU A 79 -8.33 15.65 0.16
C LEU A 79 -7.20 16.58 -0.33
N VAL A 80 -5.95 16.21 -0.03
CA VAL A 80 -4.78 16.61 -0.81
C VAL A 80 -4.01 15.34 -1.14
N TYR A 81 -4.53 14.56 -2.10
CA TYR A 81 -3.71 13.55 -2.75
C TYR A 81 -2.66 14.26 -3.60
N PHE A 82 -1.39 13.99 -3.35
CA PHE A 82 -0.30 14.58 -4.11
C PHE A 82 -0.11 13.89 -5.46
N THR A 83 -0.59 12.65 -5.63
CA THR A 83 -0.39 11.83 -6.83
C THR A 83 -1.57 10.90 -7.12
N ASP A 84 -1.68 10.45 -8.37
CA ASP A 84 -2.60 9.43 -8.87
C ASP A 84 -1.88 8.36 -9.73
N ASP A 85 -0.55 8.25 -9.55
CA ASP A 85 0.30 7.25 -10.20
C ASP A 85 -0.01 5.85 -9.61
N CYS A 86 -1.06 5.21 -10.13
CA CYS A 86 -1.47 3.87 -9.68
C CYS A 86 -0.39 2.81 -9.99
N GLU A 87 0.43 3.02 -11.02
CA GLU A 87 1.52 2.12 -11.39
C GLU A 87 2.59 2.07 -10.29
N ALA A 88 2.89 3.22 -9.68
CA ALA A 88 3.79 3.29 -8.53
C ALA A 88 3.32 2.47 -7.33
N ILE A 89 2.00 2.39 -7.09
CA ILE A 89 1.45 1.55 -6.00
C ILE A 89 1.63 0.06 -6.30
N GLU A 90 1.64 -0.33 -7.57
CA GLU A 90 1.78 -1.72 -7.99
C GLU A 90 3.24 -2.17 -8.04
N THR A 91 4.10 -1.32 -8.59
CA THR A 91 5.50 -1.66 -8.93
C THR A 91 6.50 -1.15 -7.88
N GLY A 92 6.11 -0.16 -7.10
CA GLY A 92 7.00 0.58 -6.21
C GLY A 92 7.89 1.57 -6.95
N GLN A 93 7.70 1.72 -8.27
CA GLN A 93 8.43 2.67 -9.11
C GLN A 93 7.57 3.91 -9.28
N SER A 94 7.86 4.95 -8.52
CA SER A 94 7.24 6.25 -8.73
C SER A 94 7.89 6.96 -9.90
N THR A 95 7.10 7.44 -10.85
CA THR A 95 7.60 8.43 -11.80
C THR A 95 7.98 9.71 -11.03
N PRO A 96 9.11 10.38 -11.34
CA PRO A 96 9.44 11.65 -10.71
C PRO A 96 8.38 12.69 -11.12
N HIS A 97 7.49 13.04 -10.20
CA HIS A 97 6.65 14.21 -10.39
C HIS A 97 7.51 15.46 -10.18
N TYR A 98 7.89 16.11 -11.29
CA TYR A 98 8.38 17.48 -11.27
C TYR A 98 7.21 18.43 -10.94
N ARG A 99 6.68 18.38 -9.71
CA ARG A 99 5.87 19.48 -9.19
C ARG A 99 6.82 20.64 -8.89
N GLU A 100 6.34 21.85 -9.13
CA GLU A 100 7.05 23.12 -9.24
C GLU A 100 7.78 23.60 -7.96
N ASP A 101 8.15 22.72 -7.03
CA ASP A 101 9.06 23.03 -5.92
C ASP A 101 10.53 22.83 -6.34
N ARG A 102 10.91 23.38 -7.51
CA ARG A 102 12.31 23.76 -7.66
C ARG A 102 12.50 24.95 -6.74
N LEU A 103 13.14 24.74 -5.60
CA LEU A 103 13.94 25.80 -4.98
C LEU A 103 14.84 26.31 -6.13
N GLN A 104 14.48 27.46 -6.73
CA GLN A 104 15.32 28.11 -7.71
C GLN A 104 16.57 28.49 -6.93
N LEU A 105 17.62 27.67 -7.04
CA LEU A 105 18.97 28.09 -6.70
C LEU A 105 19.25 29.27 -7.62
N LEU A 106 18.99 30.48 -7.13
CA LEU A 106 19.44 31.72 -7.72
C LEU A 106 20.96 31.61 -7.79
N VAL A 107 21.48 31.21 -8.95
CA VAL A 107 22.89 31.35 -9.25
C VAL A 107 23.10 32.84 -9.43
N GLU A 108 23.69 33.50 -8.44
CA GLU A 108 24.19 34.86 -8.62
C GLU A 108 25.25 34.81 -9.73
N GLU A 109 24.96 35.39 -10.89
CA GLU A 109 25.97 35.71 -11.89
C GLU A 109 26.94 36.72 -11.27
N LYS A 110 28.11 36.23 -10.84
CA LYS A 110 29.24 37.09 -10.51
C LYS A 110 29.66 37.84 -11.78
N ARG A 111 29.34 39.14 -11.79
CA ARG A 111 29.88 40.13 -12.73
C ARG A 111 31.36 40.40 -12.48
#